data_AF-B8KSM5-F1
#
_entry.id   AF-B8KSM5-F1
#
_cell.length_a   1.000
_cell.length_b   1.000
_cell.length_c   1.000
_cell.angle_alpha   90.00
_cell.angle_beta   90.00
_cell.angle_gamma   90.00
#
_symmetry.space_group_name_H-M   'P 1'
#
loop_
_entity.id
_entity.type
_entity.pdbx_description
1 polymer ?
#
loop_
_entity_poly.entity_id
_entity_poly.type
_entity_poly.pdbx_seq_one_letter_code
_entity_poly.pdbx_strand_id
1 'polypeptide(L)'
;MLTIILNRINFNRMYVCVCKKVSDRAIAKAVAGGARSFREVRDELGVSTQCGKCTSLAREVVSDCIEASEKSNNFYDAGGFATA
;
A
#
# COMPACT_ATOMS: atom_id res chain seq x y z
N MET A 1 23.82 0.86 -4.44
CA MET A 1 23.12 0.10 -5.50
C MET A 1 22.61 -1.27 -5.03
N LEU A 2 23.38 -2.07 -4.28
CA LEU A 2 22.95 -3.42 -3.85
C LEU A 2 21.90 -3.42 -2.71
N THR A 3 21.81 -2.37 -1.90
CA THR A 3 20.85 -2.26 -0.77
C THR A 3 19.43 -1.88 -1.19
N ILE A 4 19.23 -1.30 -2.38
CA ILE A 4 17.90 -0.91 -2.90
C ILE A 4 17.14 -2.14 -3.44
N ILE A 5 17.85 -3.15 -3.95
CA ILE A 5 17.24 -4.39 -4.48
C ILE A 5 16.78 -5.30 -3.34
N LEU A 6 17.50 -5.35 -2.20
CA LEU A 6 17.16 -6.24 -1.08
C LEU A 6 16.04 -5.73 -0.16
N ASN A 7 15.77 -4.41 -0.12
CA ASN A 7 14.65 -3.88 0.66
C ASN A 7 13.29 -4.10 -0.03
N ARG A 8 13.29 -4.54 -1.30
CA ARG A 8 12.09 -4.74 -2.12
C ARG A 8 11.56 -6.18 -2.10
N ILE A 9 12.25 -7.12 -1.44
CA ILE A 9 11.86 -8.54 -1.31
C ILE A 9 11.63 -8.96 0.16
N ASN A 10 11.38 -8.03 1.09
CA ASN A 10 10.92 -8.36 2.43
C ASN A 10 9.42 -8.07 2.58
N PHE A 11 8.61 -8.74 1.77
CA PHE A 11 7.18 -8.94 2.04
C PHE A 11 7.00 -9.98 3.16
N ASN A 12 7.69 -9.74 4.26
CA ASN A 12 7.63 -10.52 5.47
C ASN A 12 6.31 -10.17 6.16
N ARG A 13 5.57 -11.17 6.63
CA ARG A 13 4.20 -11.03 7.15
C ARG A 13 4.18 -10.13 8.39
N MET A 14 4.24 -8.81 8.22
CA MET A 14 4.30 -7.87 9.32
C MET A 14 2.90 -7.43 9.69
N TYR A 15 2.56 -7.48 10.97
CA TYR A 15 1.38 -6.81 11.48
C TYR A 15 1.65 -5.31 11.58
N VAL A 16 0.87 -4.55 10.81
CA VAL A 16 0.84 -3.09 10.90
C VAL A 16 -0.02 -2.64 12.08
N CYS A 17 -1.13 -3.34 12.34
CA CYS A 17 -2.01 -3.06 13.48
C CYS A 17 -2.27 -4.31 14.31
N VAL A 18 -1.68 -4.38 15.50
CA VAL A 18 -1.88 -5.51 16.43
C VAL A 18 -3.31 -5.53 16.98
N CYS A 19 -3.85 -4.37 17.36
CA CYS A 19 -5.21 -4.22 17.88
C CYS A 19 -6.30 -4.84 17.00
N LYS A 20 -6.15 -4.71 15.68
CA LYS A 20 -7.13 -5.13 14.68
C LYS A 20 -6.65 -6.27 13.81
N LYS A 21 -5.47 -6.84 14.12
CA LYS A 21 -4.81 -7.92 13.37
C LYS A 21 -4.66 -7.61 11.87
N VAL A 22 -4.35 -6.35 11.55
CA VAL A 22 -4.15 -5.91 10.16
C VAL A 22 -2.68 -6.05 9.80
N SER A 23 -2.40 -6.79 8.73
CA SER A 23 -1.07 -6.93 8.15
C SER A 23 -0.85 -5.99 6.97
N ASP A 24 0.42 -5.82 6.61
CA ASP A 24 0.85 -5.25 5.34
C ASP A 24 0.12 -5.87 4.14
N ARG A 25 -0.06 -7.20 4.13
CA ARG A 25 -0.78 -7.93 3.07
C ARG A 25 -2.26 -7.58 3.01
N ALA A 26 -2.90 -7.38 4.17
CA ALA A 26 -4.29 -6.99 4.23
C ALA A 26 -4.48 -5.58 3.63
N ILE A 27 -3.56 -4.66 3.91
CA ILE A 27 -3.55 -3.32 3.32
C ILE A 27 -3.34 -3.40 1.80
N ALA A 28 -2.33 -4.15 1.35
CA ALA A 28 -2.08 -4.34 -0.08
C ALA A 28 -3.31 -4.93 -0.81
N LYS A 29 -4.01 -5.88 -0.18
CA LYS A 29 -5.25 -6.47 -0.73
C LYS A 29 -6.39 -5.45 -0.81
N ALA A 30 -6.59 -4.63 0.22
CA ALA A 30 -7.61 -3.57 0.19
C ALA A 30 -7.34 -2.56 -0.94
N VAL A 31 -6.08 -2.15 -1.12
CA VAL A 31 -5.67 -1.27 -2.23
C VAL A 31 -5.88 -1.96 -3.59
N ALA A 32 -5.47 -3.23 -3.74
CA ALA A 32 -5.75 -4.00 -4.95
C ALA A 32 -7.26 -4.16 -5.22
N GLY A 33 -8.08 -4.19 -4.16
CA GLY A 33 -9.54 -4.23 -4.21
C GLY A 33 -10.22 -2.90 -4.55
N GLY A 34 -9.46 -1.81 -4.63
CA GLY A 34 -9.96 -0.50 -5.07
C GLY A 34 -9.79 0.64 -4.05
N ALA A 35 -9.33 0.38 -2.84
CA ALA A 35 -9.09 1.46 -1.88
C ALA A 35 -7.99 2.42 -2.38
N ARG A 36 -8.26 3.72 -2.38
CA ARG A 36 -7.34 4.78 -2.86
C ARG A 36 -6.98 5.81 -1.79
N SER A 37 -7.37 5.57 -0.54
CA SER A 37 -7.01 6.44 0.56
C SER A 37 -6.85 5.68 1.88
N PHE A 38 -6.09 6.24 2.82
CA PHE A 38 -6.00 5.70 4.18
C PHE A 38 -7.38 5.60 4.85
N ARG A 39 -8.30 6.53 4.52
CA ARG A 39 -9.66 6.51 5.04
C ARG A 39 -10.40 5.26 4.59
N GLU A 40 -10.38 4.96 3.29
CA GLU A 40 -11.02 3.76 2.76
C GLU A 40 -10.42 2.48 3.34
N VAL A 41 -9.09 2.39 3.43
CA VAL A 41 -8.41 1.23 4.05
C VAL A 41 -8.78 1.09 5.53
N ARG A 42 -8.90 2.20 6.26
CA ARG A 42 -9.38 2.21 7.64
C ARG A 42 -10.82 1.75 7.75
N ASP A 43 -11.68 2.21 6.87
CA ASP A 43 -13.11 1.89 6.90
C ASP A 43 -13.32 0.41 6.55
N GLU A 44 -12.51 -0.17 5.65
CA GLU A 44 -12.54 -1.59 5.28
C GLU A 44 -11.91 -2.53 6.33
N LEU A 45 -10.71 -2.19 6.84
CA LEU A 45 -9.92 -3.10 7.69
C LEU A 45 -10.01 -2.77 9.19
N GLY A 46 -10.62 -1.64 9.55
CA GLY A 46 -10.65 -1.14 10.92
C GLY A 46 -9.29 -0.66 11.45
N VAL A 47 -8.25 -0.55 10.62
CA VAL A 47 -6.90 -0.15 11.07
C VAL A 47 -6.93 1.21 11.79
N SER A 48 -6.14 1.37 12.86
CA SER A 48 -6.09 2.60 13.67
C SER A 48 -7.39 2.99 14.40
N THR A 49 -8.42 2.15 14.44
CA THR A 49 -9.69 2.47 15.15
C THR A 49 -9.72 2.06 16.63
N GLN A 50 -8.58 1.70 17.22
CA GLN A 50 -8.45 1.41 18.65
C GLN A 50 -7.40 2.33 19.30
N CYS A 51 -6.17 1.86 19.53
CA CYS A 51 -5.17 2.63 20.27
C CYS A 51 -4.44 3.69 19.42
N GLY A 52 -4.63 3.69 18.10
CA GLY A 52 -4.03 4.67 17.18
C GLY A 52 -2.52 4.58 16.95
N LYS A 53 -1.76 3.77 17.71
CA LYS A 53 -0.29 3.71 17.66
C LYS A 53 0.30 3.36 16.28
N CYS A 54 -0.45 2.58 15.48
CA CYS A 54 -0.04 2.20 14.13
C CYS A 54 -0.26 3.29 13.07
N THR A 55 -0.89 4.43 13.39
CA THR A 55 -1.42 5.35 12.36
C THR A 55 -0.35 5.88 11.41
N SER A 56 0.82 6.26 11.91
CA SER A 56 1.90 6.75 11.06
C SER A 56 2.38 5.67 10.10
N LEU A 57 2.71 4.48 10.63
CA LEU A 57 3.14 3.33 9.83
C LEU A 57 2.06 2.88 8.84
N ALA A 58 0.80 2.82 9.26
CA ALA A 58 -0.30 2.41 8.40
C ALA A 58 -0.52 3.37 7.23
N ARG A 59 -0.31 4.68 7.42
CA ARG A 59 -0.37 5.66 6.33
C ARG A 59 0.76 5.48 5.32
N GLU A 60 1.98 5.25 5.80
CA GLU A 60 3.15 4.97 4.96
C GLU A 60 2.91 3.73 4.10
N VAL A 61 2.51 2.62 4.73
CA VAL A 61 2.22 1.36 4.01
C VAL A 61 1.08 1.53 2.99
N VAL A 62 0.03 2.30 3.31
CA VAL A 62 -1.05 2.59 2.34
C VAL A 62 -0.51 3.40 1.15
N SER A 63 0.29 4.43 1.40
CA SER A 63 0.91 5.26 0.35
C SER A 63 1.77 4.41 -0.58
N ASP A 64 2.66 3.59 0.00
CA ASP A 64 3.54 2.70 -0.75
C ASP A 64 2.75 1.70 -1.62
N CYS A 65 1.65 1.16 -1.10
CA CYS A 65 0.79 0.25 -1.85
C CYS A 65 0.08 0.94 -3.02
N ILE A 66 -0.41 2.18 -2.84
CA ILE A 66 -1.06 2.95 -3.90
C ILE A 66 -0.04 3.28 -5.00
N GLU A 67 1.12 3.83 -4.64
CA GLU A 67 2.18 4.13 -5.62
C GLU A 67 2.66 2.89 -6.37
N ALA A 68 2.76 1.74 -5.70
CA ALA A 68 3.13 0.48 -6.34
C ALA A 68 2.07 0.03 -7.35
N SER A 69 0.78 0.22 -7.03
CA SER A 69 -0.32 -0.12 -7.93
C SER A 69 -0.41 0.80 -9.16
N GLU A 70 -0.04 2.07 -9.03
CA GLU A 70 0.00 3.02 -10.14
C GLU A 70 1.18 2.75 -11.09
N LYS A 71 2.35 2.40 -10.54
CA LYS A 71 3.53 2.05 -11.34
C LYS A 71 3.29 0.81 -12.21
N SER A 72 2.47 -0.15 -11.77
CA SER A 72 2.05 -1.26 -12.63
C SER A 72 1.06 -0.86 -13.73
N ASN A 73 0.33 0.23 -13.54
CA ASN A 73 -0.65 0.75 -14.51
C ASN A 73 -0.04 1.70 -15.54
N ASN A 74 1.06 2.37 -15.21
CA ASN A 74 1.64 3.42 -16.05
C ASN A 74 2.78 2.92 -16.96
N PHE A 75 3.12 1.63 -16.94
CA PHE A 75 4.18 1.07 -17.81
C PHE A 75 3.74 0.91 -19.28
N TYR A 76 2.44 0.82 -19.56
CA TYR A 76 1.92 0.65 -20.93
C TYR A 76 1.65 1.96 -21.68
N ASP A 77 1.80 3.12 -21.03
CA ASP A 77 1.46 4.43 -21.62
C ASP A 77 2.67 5.21 -22.17
N ALA A 78 3.87 4.61 -22.16
CA ALA A 78 5.05 5.16 -22.85
C ALA A 78 5.10 4.77 -24.35
N GLY A 79 3.93 4.53 -24.96
CA GLY A 79 3.78 3.90 -26.27
C GLY A 79 2.59 4.41 -27.09
N GLY A 80 2.44 5.74 -27.20
CA GLY A 80 1.76 6.37 -28.34
C GLY A 80 0.35 6.93 -28.09
N PHE A 81 0.21 8.26 -28.25
CA PHE A 81 -0.51 8.86 -29.38
C PHE A 81 -0.58 10.41 -29.25
N ALA A 82 -0.19 11.11 -30.33
CA ALA A 82 -0.70 12.40 -30.85
C ALA A 82 0.45 13.14 -31.58
N THR A 83 0.69 12.97 -32.89
CA THR A 83 0.03 13.66 -34.02
C THR A 83 -0.25 15.14 -33.80
N ALA A 84 0.68 15.99 -34.27
CA ALA A 84 0.43 17.20 -35.06
C ALA A 84 1.70 17.51 -35.86
#